data_AF-A0A968ZCD9-F1
#
_entry.id   AF-A0A968ZCD9-F1
#
_cell.length_a   1.000
_cell.length_b   1.000
_cell.length_c   1.000
_cell.angle_alpha   90.00
_cell.angle_beta   90.00
_cell.angle_gamma   90.00
#
_symmetry.space_group_name_H-M   'P 1'
#
loop_
_entity.id
_entity.type
_entity.pdbx_description
1 polymer ?
#
loop_
_entity_poly.entity_id
_entity_poly.type
_entity_poly.pdbx_seq_one_letter_code
_entity_poly.pdbx_strand_id
1 'polypeptide(L)' 'MAVLGIDVGSTTVKGVLLADGEVAWRDYQRHHTRQAEKVLGFLQHLEDSGLLVPG' A
#
# COMPACT_ATOMS: atom_id res chain seq x y z
N MET A 1 -1.19 11.46 12.39
CA MET A 1 -1.83 10.12 12.35
C MET A 1 -1.73 9.60 10.94
N ALA A 2 -1.21 8.38 10.73
CA ALA A 2 -1.10 7.77 9.41
C ALA A 2 -2.18 6.69 9.23
N VAL A 3 -2.77 6.62 8.04
CA VAL A 3 -3.77 5.61 7.67
C VAL A 3 -3.41 5.05 6.30
N LEU A 4 -3.23 3.73 6.23
CA LEU A 4 -3.02 3.01 4.98
C LEU A 4 -4.34 2.41 4.49
N GLY A 5 -4.80 2.85 3.32
CA GLY A 5 -5.90 2.23 2.60
C GLY A 5 -5.38 1.26 1.55
N ILE A 6 -5.91 0.03 1.53
CA ILE A 6 -5.63 -0.99 0.52
C ILE A 6 -6.95 -1.45 -0.12
N ASP A 7 -7.03 -1.36 -1.45
CA ASP A 7 -8.13 -1.86 -2.28
C ASP A 7 -7.64 -3.06 -3.10
N VAL A 8 -8.12 -4.26 -2.77
CA VAL A 8 -7.76 -5.51 -3.44
C VAL A 8 -8.90 -5.93 -4.36
N GLY A 9 -8.76 -5.63 -5.65
CA GLY A 9 -9.72 -6.02 -6.69
C GLY A 9 -9.37 -7.31 -7.44
N SER A 10 -10.23 -7.69 -8.37
CA SER A 10 -10.08 -8.88 -9.25
C SER A 10 -9.14 -8.67 -10.45
N THR A 11 -8.65 -7.44 -10.66
CA THR A 11 -7.62 -7.14 -11.67
C THR A 11 -6.42 -6.40 -11.08
N THR A 12 -6.62 -5.59 -10.04
CA THR A 12 -5.63 -4.66 -9.50
C THR A 12 -5.59 -4.66 -7.98
N VAL A 13 -4.44 -4.30 -7.42
CA VAL A 13 -4.31 -3.85 -6.04
C VAL A 13 -3.93 -2.37 -6.06
N LYS A 14 -4.57 -1.56 -5.22
CA LYS A 14 -4.26 -0.15 -5.03
C LYS A 14 -3.92 0.11 -3.57
N GLY A 15 -2.95 0.99 -3.33
CA GLY A 15 -2.56 1.41 -1.99
C GLY A 15 -2.46 2.93 -1.90
N VAL A 16 -2.90 3.51 -0.79
CA VAL A 16 -2.73 4.93 -0.48
C VAL A 16 -2.39 5.09 1.00
N LEU A 17 -1.28 5.76 1.29
CA LEU A 17 -0.93 6.20 2.64
C LEU A 17 -1.32 7.67 2.79
N LEU A 18 -2.23 7.96 3.72
CA LEU A 18 -2.54 9.31 4.17
C LEU A 18 -1.78 9.57 5.48
N ALA A 19 -1.04 10.67 5.54
CA ALA A 19 -0.38 11.14 6.75
C ALA A 19 -0.75 12.61 6.97
N ASP A 20 -1.34 12.91 8.13
CA ASP A 20 -1.70 14.28 8.54
C ASP A 20 -2.58 15.02 7.51
N GLY A 21 -3.49 14.28 6.88
CA GLY A 21 -4.44 14.81 5.89
C GLY A 21 -3.90 14.84 4.46
N GLU A 22 -2.62 14.54 4.25
CA GLU A 22 -1.95 14.57 2.95
C GLU A 22 -1.62 13.18 2.43
N VAL A 23 -1.56 13.03 1.10
CA VAL A 23 -1.15 11.77 0.48
C VAL A 23 0.36 11.66 0.51
N ALA A 24 0.88 10.82 1.41
CA ALA A 24 2.31 10.56 1.56
C ALA A 24 2.81 9.52 0.54
N TRP A 25 1.96 8.56 0.14
CA TRP A 25 2.30 7.54 -0.86
C TRP A 25 1.05 6.99 -1.54
N ARG A 26 1.21 6.54 -2.79
CA ARG A 26 0.19 5.79 -3.54
C ARG A 26 0.81 4.89 -4.59
N ASP A 27 0.20 3.73 -4.82
CA ASP A 27 0.57 2.84 -5.91
C ASP A 27 -0.65 2.08 -6.46
N TYR A 28 -0.59 1.73 -7.74
CA TYR A 28 -1.59 1.00 -8.50
C TYR A 28 -0.88 -0.08 -9.31
N GLN A 29 -1.18 -1.34 -9.03
CA GLN A 29 -0.58 -2.46 -9.74
C GLN A 29 -1.65 -3.44 -10.23
N ARG A 30 -1.49 -3.95 -11.46
CA ARG A 30 -2.21 -5.15 -11.89
C ARG A 30 -1.68 -6.34 -11.10
N HIS A 31 -2.58 -7.14 -10.54
CA HIS A 31 -2.13 -8.22 -9.65
C HIS A 31 -1.73 -9.49 -10.39
N HIS A 32 -2.22 -9.73 -11.61
CA HIS A 32 -1.90 -10.93 -12.40
C HIS A 32 -2.01 -12.22 -11.57
N THR A 33 -3.17 -12.42 -10.92
CA THR A 33 -3.46 -13.48 -9.92
C THR A 33 -2.54 -13.56 -8.68
N ARG A 34 -1.76 -12.51 -8.38
CA ARG A 34 -0.81 -12.43 -7.26
C ARG A 34 -1.17 -11.31 -6.26
N GLN A 35 -2.45 -11.22 -5.87
CA GLN A 35 -2.96 -10.15 -4.99
C GLN A 35 -2.17 -10.03 -3.68
N ALA A 36 -2.00 -11.16 -2.98
CA ALA A 36 -1.31 -11.18 -1.69
C ALA A 36 0.15 -10.71 -1.79
N GLU A 37 0.85 -11.11 -2.84
CA GLU A 37 2.23 -10.67 -3.09
C GLU A 37 2.30 -9.16 -3.37
N LYS A 38 1.33 -8.60 -4.10
CA LYS A 38 1.27 -7.15 -4.34
C LYS A 38 1.03 -6.37 -3.06
N VAL A 39 0.10 -6.85 -2.22
CA VAL A 39 -0.16 -6.24 -0.90
C VAL A 39 1.10 -6.31 -0.03
N LEU A 40 1.76 -7.46 0.04
CA LEU A 40 2.99 -7.61 0.80
C LEU A 40 4.09 -6.67 0.31
N GLY A 41 4.27 -6.55 -1.00
CA GLY A 41 5.23 -5.62 -1.60
C GLY A 41 4.94 -4.16 -1.26
N PHE A 42 3.67 -3.76 -1.18
CA PHE A 42 3.30 -2.41 -0.72
C PHE A 42 3.72 -2.19 0.73
N LEU A 43 3.44 -3.15 1.62
CA LEU A 43 3.78 -3.05 3.04
C LEU A 43 5.28 -2.99 3.25
N GLN A 44 6.04 -3.87 2.59
CA GLN A 44 7.51 -3.90 2.65
C GLN A 44 8.12 -2.59 2.13
N HIS A 45 7.62 -2.06 1.01
CA HIS A 45 8.09 -0.78 0.49
C HIS A 45 7.85 0.38 1.47
N LEU A 46 6.69 0.40 2.11
CA LEU A 46 6.35 1.44 3.10
C LEU A 46 7.21 1.31 4.36
N GLU A 47 7.53 0.09 4.79
CA GLU A 47 8.43 -0.19 5.91
C GLU A 47 9.88 0.22 5.59
N ASP A 48 10.41 -0.23 4.44
CA ASP A 48 11.77 0.08 3.99
C ASP A 48 11.99 1.58 3.75
N SER A 49 10.95 2.30 3.34
CA SER A 49 10.99 3.76 3.15
C SER A 49 10.81 4.56 4.46
N GLY A 50 10.51 3.89 5.57
CA GLY A 50 10.24 4.52 6.87
C GLY A 50 8.91 5.27 6.92
N LEU A 51 8.04 5.10 5.92
CA LEU A 51 6.71 5.71 5.87
C LEU A 51 5.69 4.96 6.74
N LEU A 52 5.97 3.70 7.06
CA LEU A 52 5.20 2.87 7.96
C LEU A 52 6.15 2.13 8.89
N VAL A 53 5.80 2.06 10.17
CA VAL A 53 6.52 1.22 11.14
C VAL A 53 5.51 0.22 11.69
N PRO A 54 5.76 -1.09 11.58
CA PRO A 54 4.92 -2.09 12.22
C PRO A 54 4.84 -1.82 13.72
N GLY A 55 3.62 -1.86 14.26
CA GLY A 55 3.37 -1.73 15.70
C GLY A 55 3.74 -2.97 16.48
#